data_AF-A0A920I2U8-F1
#
_entry.id   AF-A0A920I2U8-F1
#
_cell.length_a   1.000
_cell.length_b   1.000
_cell.length_c   1.000
_cell.angle_alpha   90.00
_cell.angle_beta   90.00
_cell.angle_gamma   90.00
#
_symmetry.space_group_name_H-M   'P 1'
#
loop_
_entity.id
_entity.type
_entity.pdbx_description
1 polymer ?
#
loop_
_entity_poly.entity_id
_entity_poly.type
_entity_poly.pdbx_seq_one_letter_code
_entity_poly.pdbx_strand_id
1 'polypeptide(L)' 'MLWLYRRVMFGKIVSAEVEAMEPIGRREVMIFVPLTVLVLWFGVYPASLLDVMAGSIQVVLDSVAAGGAFVIAGR' A
#
# COMPACT_ATOMS: atom_id res chain seq x y z
N MET A 1 10.39 -11.45 1.94
CA MET A 1 9.49 -11.26 3.09
C MET A 1 8.68 -12.50 3.49
N LEU A 2 8.42 -13.45 2.58
CA LEU A 2 7.70 -14.69 2.91
C LEU A 2 8.41 -15.58 3.95
N TRP A 3 9.75 -15.60 3.96
CA TRP A 3 10.54 -16.36 4.94
C TRP A 3 10.28 -15.89 6.37
N LEU A 4 10.14 -14.58 6.58
CA LEU A 4 9.85 -14.00 7.89
C LEU A 4 8.42 -14.32 8.33
N TYR A 5 7.42 -14.14 7.45
CA TYR A 5 6.04 -14.52 7.76
C TYR A 5 5.93 -16.00 8.17
N ARG A 6 6.60 -16.90 7.44
CA ARG A 6 6.63 -18.33 7.77
C ARG A 6 7.24 -18.59 9.14
N ARG A 7 8.31 -17.89 9.50
CA ARG A 7 9.00 -18.07 10.78
C ARG A 7 8.23 -17.48 11.96
N VAL A 8 7.52 -16.38 11.75
CA VAL A 8 6.77 -15.66 12.81
C VAL A 8 5.41 -16.30 13.07
N MET A 9 4.66 -16.66 12.01
CA MET A 9 3.30 -17.21 12.16
C MET A 9 3.26 -18.73 12.34
N PHE A 10 4.18 -19.47 11.72
CA PHE A 10 4.23 -20.95 11.77
C PHE A 10 5.44 -21.49 12.53
N GLY A 11 6.24 -20.62 13.16
CA GLY A 11 7.35 -21.01 14.01
C GLY A 11 6.89 -21.48 15.39
N LYS A 12 7.76 -22.15 16.14
CA LYS A 12 7.50 -22.47 17.54
C LYS A 12 7.54 -21.18 18.38
N ILE A 13 6.60 -21.03 19.31
CA ILE A 13 6.61 -19.92 20.27
C ILE A 13 7.77 -20.18 21.23
N VAL A 14 8.77 -19.29 21.23
CA VAL A 14 10.00 -19.45 22.02
C VAL A 14 9.96 -18.60 23.31
N SER A 15 9.10 -17.59 23.37
CA SER A 15 8.97 -16.66 24.50
C SER A 15 7.62 -16.81 25.19
N ALA A 16 7.63 -16.97 26.52
CA ALA A 16 6.42 -17.06 27.35
C ALA A 16 5.58 -15.77 27.30
N GLU A 17 6.19 -14.63 27.00
CA GLU A 17 5.49 -13.35 26.85
C GLU A 17 4.55 -13.34 25.64
N VAL A 18 4.92 -14.02 24.55
CA VAL A 18 4.10 -14.10 23.33
C VAL A 18 2.93 -15.06 23.51
N GLU A 19 3.11 -16.11 24.30
CA GLU A 19 2.03 -17.05 24.65
C GLU A 19 1.00 -16.41 25.57
N ALA A 20 1.42 -15.50 26.44
CA ALA A 20 0.54 -14.74 27.33
C ALA A 20 -0.13 -13.53 26.66
N MET A 21 0.14 -13.25 25.37
CA MET A 21 -0.51 -12.15 24.66
C MET A 21 -1.99 -12.45 24.46
N GLU A 22 -2.83 -11.46 24.78
CA GLU A 22 -4.27 -11.57 24.62
C GLU A 22 -4.62 -11.60 23.12
N PRO A 23 -5.54 -12.50 22.70
CA PRO A 23 -5.98 -12.54 21.32
C PRO A 23 -6.71 -11.26 20.93
N ILE A 24 -6.60 -10.92 19.64
CA ILE A 24 -7.22 -9.73 19.05
C ILE A 24 -8.72 -9.68 19.35
N GLY A 25 -9.15 -8.54 19.86
CA GLY A 25 -10.55 -8.30 20.24
C GLY A 25 -11.45 -8.05 19.03
N ARG A 26 -12.77 -8.25 19.20
CA ARG A 26 -13.78 -7.95 18.16
C ARG A 26 -13.73 -6.52 17.63
N ARG A 27 -13.39 -5.55 18.48
CA ARG A 27 -13.29 -4.13 18.12
C ARG A 27 -12.10 -3.86 17.21
N GLU A 28 -10.97 -4.54 17.45
CA GLU A 28 -9.77 -4.40 16.63
C GLU A 28 -10.02 -4.97 15.24
N VAL A 29 -10.66 -6.14 15.14
CA VAL A 29 -11.09 -6.70 13.85
C VAL A 29 -12.00 -5.73 13.10
N MET A 30 -12.97 -5.09 13.77
CA MET A 30 -13.85 -4.11 13.13
C MET A 30 -13.10 -2.91 12.53
N ILE A 31 -11.96 -2.51 13.11
CA ILE A 31 -11.12 -1.43 12.57
C ILE A 31 -10.25 -1.94 11.40
N PHE A 32 -9.76 -3.18 11.48
CA PHE A 32 -8.94 -3.79 10.41
C PHE A 32 -9.74 -4.21 9.17
N VAL A 33 -11.00 -4.60 9.33
CA VAL A 33 -11.88 -5.03 8.23
C VAL A 33 -12.02 -3.96 7.14
N PRO A 34 -12.40 -2.70 7.41
CA PRO A 34 -12.57 -1.70 6.36
C PRO A 34 -11.26 -1.41 5.61
N LEU A 35 -10.12 -1.40 6.31
CA LEU A 35 -8.81 -1.24 5.67
C LEU A 35 -8.52 -2.40 4.71
N THR A 36 -8.78 -3.63 5.13
CA THR A 36 -8.59 -4.83 4.30
C THR A 36 -9.50 -4.78 3.07
N VAL A 37 -10.75 -4.36 3.24
CA VAL A 37 -11.71 -4.21 2.14
C VAL A 37 -11.22 -3.17 1.13
N LEU A 38 -10.70 -2.02 1.58
CA LEU A 38 -10.14 -1.01 0.69
C LEU A 38 -8.92 -1.55 -0.09
N VAL A 39 -8.02 -2.27 0.57
CA VAL A 39 -6.85 -2.88 -0.09
C VAL A 39 -7.28 -3.89 -1.15
N LEU A 40 -8.26 -4.75 -0.83
CA LEU A 40 -8.81 -5.70 -1.80
C LEU A 40 -9.52 -4.99 -2.95
N TRP A 41 -10.28 -3.92 -2.66
CA TRP A 41 -10.96 -3.13 -3.67
C TRP A 41 -9.97 -2.51 -4.66
N PHE A 42 -8.93 -1.82 -4.17
CA PHE A 42 -7.90 -1.24 -5.03
C PHE A 42 -7.05 -2.30 -5.74
N GLY A 43 -6.90 -3.49 -5.15
CA GLY A 43 -6.22 -4.61 -5.79
C GLY A 43 -6.99 -5.19 -6.99
N VAL A 44 -8.33 -5.28 -6.89
CA VAL A 44 -9.18 -5.77 -7.99
C VAL A 44 -9.47 -4.67 -9.01
N TYR A 45 -9.74 -3.45 -8.56
CA TYR A 45 -10.05 -2.30 -9.42
C TYR A 45 -9.15 -1.10 -9.08
N PRO A 46 -7.93 -1.04 -9.64
CA PRO A 46 -6.99 0.04 -9.36
C PRO A 46 -7.39 1.36 -10.04
N ALA A 47 -8.26 1.31 -11.06
CA ALA A 47 -8.67 2.50 -11.83
C ALA A 47 -9.33 3.58 -10.95
N SER A 48 -10.07 3.20 -9.90
CA SER A 48 -10.66 4.17 -8.97
C SER A 48 -9.62 5.07 -8.29
N LEU A 49 -8.42 4.57 -8.04
CA LEU A 49 -7.31 5.34 -7.49
C LEU A 49 -6.55 6.09 -8.60
N LEU A 50 -6.32 5.45 -9.74
CA LEU A 50 -5.59 6.03 -10.87
C LEU A 50 -6.32 7.23 -11.48
N ASP A 51 -7.65 7.16 -11.60
CA ASP A 51 -8.47 8.22 -12.19
C ASP A 51 -8.42 9.51 -11.34
N VAL A 52 -8.39 9.37 -10.00
CA VAL A 52 -8.21 10.51 -9.08
C VAL A 52 -6.83 11.14 -9.27
N MET A 53 -5.80 10.34 -9.51
CA MET A 53 -4.42 10.80 -9.69
C MET A 53 -4.14 11.33 -11.10
N ALA A 54 -4.97 11.00 -12.10
CA ALA A 54 -4.74 11.30 -13.51
C ALA A 54 -4.53 12.80 -13.78
N GLY A 55 -5.31 13.68 -13.12
CA GLY A 55 -5.14 15.13 -13.26
C GLY A 55 -3.78 15.63 -12.78
N SER A 56 -3.33 15.17 -11.61
CA SER A 56 -2.01 15.51 -11.07
C SER A 56 -0.87 14.97 -11.94
N ILE A 57 -1.04 13.76 -12.48
CA ILE A 57 -0.07 13.16 -13.39
C ILE A 57 0.04 13.98 -14.68
N GLN A 58 -1.09 14.43 -15.24
CA GLN A 58 -1.07 15.24 -16.48
C GLN A 58 -0.33 16.56 -16.29
N VAL A 59 -0.56 17.26 -15.18
CA VAL A 59 0.16 18.50 -14.85
C VAL A 59 1.68 18.25 -14.75
N VAL A 60 2.08 17.15 -14.12
CA VAL A 60 3.50 16.78 -14.03
C VAL A 60 4.07 16.46 -15.43
N LEU A 61 3.35 15.70 -16.25
CA LEU A 61 3.78 15.37 -17.62
C LEU A 61 3.94 16.63 -18.48
N ASP A 62 2.99 17.57 -18.40
CA ASP A 62 3.02 18.82 -19.15
C ASP A 62 4.23 19.68 -18.73
N SER A 63 4.52 19.75 -17.43
CA SER A 63 5.70 20.47 -16.92
C SER A 63 7.03 19.85 -17.39
N VAL A 64 7.13 18.53 -17.43
CA VAL A 64 8.32 17.81 -17.90
C VAL A 64 8.47 17.97 -19.42
N ALA A 65 7.37 17.91 -20.18
CA ALA A 65 7.39 18.13 -21.62
C ALA A 65 7.81 19.56 -21.98
N ALA A 66 7.30 20.57 -21.27
CA ALA A 66 7.71 21.96 -21.43
C ALA A 66 9.19 22.19 -21.08
N GLY A 67 9.68 21.57 -20.00
CA GLY A 67 11.10 21.61 -19.62
C GLY A 67 12.02 20.89 -20.63
N GLY A 68 11.56 19.77 -21.19
CA GLY A 68 12.27 19.03 -22.23
C GLY A 68 12.34 19.78 -23.56
N ALA A 69 11.25 20.47 -23.95
CA ALA A 69 11.22 21.32 -25.13
C ALA A 69 12.22 22.49 -25.04
N PHE A 70 12.41 23.07 -23.85
CA PHE A 70 13.42 24.11 -23.62
C PHE A 70 14.86 23.58 -23.78
N VAL A 71 15.15 22.34 -23.37
CA VAL A 71 16.47 21.70 -23.55
C VAL A 71 16.78 21.39 -25.01
N ILE A 72 15.77 21.02 -25.81
CA ILE A 72 15.96 20.72 -27.24
C ILE A 72 16.06 22.00 -28.08
N ALA A 73 15.30 23.06 -27.75
CA ALA A 73 15.35 24.33 -28.46
C ALA A 73 16.60 25.19 -28.14
N GLY A 74 17.34 24.85 -27.08
CA GLY A 74 18.59 25.51 -26.68
C GLY A 74 19.87 24.86 -27.23
N ARG A 75 19.77 23.78 -28.02
CA ARG A 75 20.85 23.19 -28.82
C ARG A 75 20.56 23.38 -30.31
#